data_AF-A0A7S3WNL5-F1
#
_entry.id   AF-A0A7S3WNL5-F1
#
_cell.length_a   1.000
_cell.length_b   1.000
_cell.length_c   1.000
_cell.angle_alpha   90.00
_cell.angle_beta   90.00
_cell.angle_gamma   90.00
#
_symmetry.space_group_name_H-M   'P 1'
#
loop_
_entity.id
_entity.type
_entity.pdbx_description
1 polymer ?
#
loop_
_entity_poly.entity_id
_entity_poly.type
_entity_poly.pdbx_seq_one_letter_code
_entity_poly.pdbx_strand_id
1 'polypeptide(L)'
;GRAQRTMAPSVAAADMAEQRELRQISKPQLRDLKKRVAQLRKKGFDVWTDDELEREGWTLTPPPPSAAELATPSRAQAADWDCGLACVQMVLLALGVGATECTLTELRKRLTSNSVWTADLVFLLASYGIECEYLTSELGAGADSADRAGSAFYSASLDADAARVNALFARAEEEGVVIRRQKLTSNELWNCLRDDDQLAIVLVDGRMLYARSGRPPAGDFEGHYVLLVGLDDGNDAFRIKDPARSCERTTVVAAKLLESARSVPGTDDDVILIPLSQEPSPPGRALDSGGCTCGTGRGACKQ
;
A
#
# COMPACT_ATOMS: atom_id res chain seq x y z
N GLY A 1 5.28 -60.60 -12.19
CA GLY A 1 5.67 -59.23 -12.54
C GLY A 1 4.53 -58.58 -13.32
N ARG A 2 3.87 -57.58 -12.73
CA ARG A 2 2.73 -56.87 -13.35
C ARG A 2 3.29 -55.59 -13.97
N ALA A 3 3.46 -55.57 -15.29
CA ALA A 3 3.94 -54.40 -16.01
C ALA A 3 2.83 -53.32 -16.03
N GLN A 4 3.06 -52.20 -15.35
CA GLN A 4 2.24 -51.00 -15.46
C GLN A 4 2.57 -50.33 -16.81
N ARG A 5 1.57 -50.25 -17.69
CA ARG A 5 1.61 -49.36 -18.87
C ARG A 5 1.39 -47.93 -18.38
N THR A 6 2.41 -47.09 -18.49
CA THR A 6 2.25 -45.63 -18.43
C THR A 6 1.48 -45.18 -19.67
N MET A 7 0.27 -44.66 -19.48
CA MET A 7 -0.47 -43.99 -20.56
C MET A 7 0.15 -42.62 -20.80
N ALA A 8 0.61 -42.38 -22.03
CA ALA A 8 0.90 -41.04 -22.50
C ALA A 8 -0.38 -40.19 -22.46
N PRO A 9 -0.31 -38.90 -22.12
CA PRO A 9 -1.48 -38.04 -22.16
C PRO A 9 -2.05 -37.99 -23.57
N SER A 10 -3.38 -38.08 -23.65
CA SER A 10 -4.17 -38.01 -24.88
C SER A 10 -3.86 -36.73 -25.66
N VAL A 11 -3.75 -36.85 -26.99
CA VAL A 11 -3.57 -35.75 -27.96
C VAL A 11 -4.62 -34.64 -27.79
N ALA A 12 -5.81 -34.97 -27.25
CA ALA A 12 -6.85 -33.98 -26.96
C ALA A 12 -6.51 -33.03 -25.79
N ALA A 13 -5.64 -33.43 -24.86
CA ALA A 13 -5.17 -32.56 -23.78
C ALA A 13 -4.05 -31.61 -24.23
N ALA A 14 -3.32 -31.98 -25.29
CA ALA A 14 -2.34 -31.10 -25.92
C ALA A 14 -3.03 -30.05 -26.81
N ASP A 15 -4.09 -30.42 -27.53
CA ASP A 15 -4.90 -29.49 -28.35
C ASP A 15 -5.57 -28.38 -27.53
N MET A 16 -5.98 -28.66 -26.30
CA MET A 16 -6.57 -27.67 -25.38
C MET A 16 -5.55 -26.67 -24.82
N ALA A 17 -4.26 -27.05 -24.77
CA ALA A 17 -3.18 -26.18 -24.31
C ALA A 17 -2.68 -25.24 -25.42
N GLU A 18 -2.87 -25.61 -26.70
CA GLU A 18 -2.37 -24.88 -27.87
C GLU A 18 -3.38 -23.85 -28.42
N GLN A 19 -4.67 -23.93 -28.06
CA GLN A 19 -5.68 -22.91 -28.40
C GLN A 19 -5.69 -21.68 -27.46
N ARG A 20 -4.67 -21.54 -26.61
CA ARG A 20 -4.41 -20.33 -25.81
C ARG A 20 -3.61 -19.29 -26.57
N GLU A 21 -3.56 -19.37 -27.90
CA GLU A 21 -3.21 -18.21 -28.72
C GLU A 21 -4.26 -17.12 -28.50
N LEU A 22 -3.83 -16.05 -27.86
CA LEU A 22 -4.48 -14.75 -27.82
C LEU A 22 -5.19 -14.50 -29.16
N ARG A 23 -6.53 -14.55 -29.18
CA ARG A 23 -7.32 -14.13 -30.34
C ARG A 23 -7.01 -12.66 -30.58
N GLN A 24 -6.01 -12.37 -31.40
CA GLN A 24 -5.68 -11.00 -31.78
C GLN A 24 -6.83 -10.46 -32.62
N ILE A 25 -7.66 -9.62 -32.00
CA ILE A 25 -8.75 -8.94 -32.68
C ILE A 25 -8.12 -8.02 -33.73
N SER A 26 -8.46 -8.25 -35.00
CA SER A 26 -7.93 -7.42 -36.09
C SER A 26 -8.38 -5.96 -35.91
N LYS A 27 -7.56 -5.00 -36.37
CA LYS A 27 -7.88 -3.56 -36.31
C LYS A 27 -9.30 -3.21 -36.82
N PRO A 28 -9.82 -3.83 -37.90
CA PRO A 28 -11.20 -3.63 -38.33
C PRO A 28 -12.23 -4.11 -37.29
N GLN A 29 -12.06 -5.31 -36.74
CA GLN A 29 -12.97 -5.89 -35.74
C GLN A 29 -12.99 -5.07 -34.44
N LEU A 30 -11.83 -4.58 -33.99
CA LEU A 30 -11.75 -3.71 -32.81
C LEU A 30 -12.49 -2.38 -33.04
N ARG A 31 -12.41 -1.84 -34.25
CA ARG A 31 -13.06 -0.58 -34.63
C ARG A 31 -14.58 -0.74 -34.70
N ASP A 32 -15.07 -1.87 -35.19
CA ASP A 32 -16.50 -2.18 -35.26
C ASP A 32 -17.07 -2.45 -33.86
N LEU A 33 -16.31 -3.11 -33.00
CA LEU A 33 -16.65 -3.29 -31.58
C LEU A 33 -16.76 -1.94 -30.85
N LYS A 34 -15.75 -1.06 -30.99
CA LYS A 34 -15.78 0.28 -30.38
C LYS A 34 -16.95 1.13 -30.88
N LYS A 35 -17.29 1.07 -32.18
CA LYS A 35 -18.46 1.77 -32.74
C LYS A 35 -19.77 1.25 -32.15
N ARG A 36 -19.90 -0.07 -32.00
CA ARG A 36 -21.10 -0.70 -31.42
C ARG A 36 -21.26 -0.36 -29.94
N VAL A 37 -20.19 -0.39 -29.15
CA VAL A 37 -20.16 0.03 -27.73
C VAL A 37 -20.55 1.51 -27.59
N ALA A 38 -20.01 2.39 -28.44
CA ALA A 38 -20.36 3.81 -28.42
C ALA A 38 -21.83 4.08 -28.81
N GLN A 39 -22.41 3.31 -29.73
CA GLN A 39 -23.83 3.40 -30.08
C GLN A 39 -24.75 2.93 -28.94
N LEU A 40 -24.34 1.91 -28.19
CA LEU A 40 -25.11 1.41 -27.04
C LEU A 40 -25.07 2.40 -25.87
N ARG A 41 -23.92 3.00 -25.58
CA ARG A 41 -23.79 4.08 -24.57
C ARG A 41 -24.64 5.31 -24.91
N LYS A 42 -24.69 5.69 -26.20
CA LYS A 42 -25.57 6.79 -26.66
C LYS A 42 -27.07 6.49 -26.52
N LYS A 43 -27.44 5.21 -26.42
CA LYS A 43 -28.81 4.76 -26.19
C LYS A 43 -29.11 4.52 -24.70
N GLY A 44 -28.18 4.88 -23.80
CA GLY A 44 -28.36 4.77 -22.34
C GLY A 44 -28.13 3.37 -21.77
N PHE A 45 -27.57 2.44 -22.55
CA PHE A 45 -27.21 1.12 -22.08
C PHE A 45 -25.79 1.13 -21.52
N ASP A 46 -25.64 0.66 -20.27
CA ASP A 46 -24.34 0.33 -19.70
C ASP A 46 -23.87 -0.99 -20.32
N VAL A 47 -22.62 -1.04 -20.78
CA VAL A 47 -22.19 -2.10 -21.70
C VAL A 47 -21.65 -3.28 -20.90
N TRP A 48 -22.51 -4.29 -20.77
CA TRP A 48 -22.35 -5.65 -20.20
C TRP A 48 -21.66 -5.68 -18.83
N THR A 49 -22.46 -5.91 -17.79
CA THR A 49 -21.96 -6.22 -16.44
C THR A 49 -21.36 -7.63 -16.42
N ASP A 50 -20.42 -7.89 -15.50
CA ASP A 50 -19.77 -9.20 -15.36
C ASP A 50 -20.79 -10.36 -15.21
N ASP A 51 -21.94 -10.09 -14.59
CA ASP A 51 -23.10 -10.98 -14.48
C ASP A 51 -23.65 -11.51 -15.83
N GLU A 52 -23.54 -10.72 -16.90
CA GLU A 52 -24.04 -11.09 -18.23
C GLU A 52 -23.01 -11.93 -19.01
N LEU A 53 -21.72 -11.79 -18.71
CA LEU A 53 -20.65 -12.64 -19.24
C LEU A 53 -20.72 -14.05 -18.62
N GLU A 54 -21.01 -14.12 -17.32
CA GLU A 54 -21.16 -15.39 -16.59
C GLU A 54 -22.40 -16.19 -17.05
N ARG A 55 -23.51 -15.53 -17.40
CA ARG A 55 -24.71 -16.20 -17.95
C ARG A 55 -24.49 -16.84 -19.31
N GLU A 56 -23.58 -16.31 -20.12
CA GLU A 56 -23.22 -16.84 -21.44
C GLU A 56 -22.12 -17.92 -21.35
N GLY A 57 -21.79 -18.38 -20.13
CA GLY A 57 -20.86 -19.49 -19.90
C GLY A 57 -19.37 -19.10 -19.93
N TRP A 58 -19.06 -17.80 -19.89
CA TRP A 58 -17.69 -17.31 -19.77
C TRP A 58 -17.36 -17.09 -18.30
N THR A 59 -16.47 -17.91 -17.75
CA THR A 59 -15.91 -17.69 -16.41
C THR A 59 -14.73 -16.74 -16.49
N LEU A 60 -14.92 -15.52 -15.98
CA LEU A 60 -13.80 -14.65 -15.61
C LEU A 60 -13.12 -15.32 -14.41
N THR A 61 -11.99 -15.97 -14.65
CA THR A 61 -11.14 -16.38 -13.53
C THR A 61 -10.59 -15.09 -12.93
N PRO A 62 -10.77 -14.81 -11.63
CA PRO A 62 -10.08 -13.68 -11.03
C PRO A 62 -8.59 -13.83 -11.34
N PRO A 63 -7.90 -12.75 -11.75
CA PRO A 63 -6.49 -12.84 -12.05
C PRO A 63 -5.78 -13.45 -10.84
N PRO A 64 -4.81 -14.36 -11.06
CA PRO A 64 -4.04 -14.88 -9.94
C PRO A 64 -3.43 -13.70 -9.17
N PRO A 65 -3.31 -13.81 -7.83
CA PRO A 65 -2.69 -12.78 -7.02
C PRO A 65 -1.34 -12.37 -7.63
N SER A 66 -1.05 -11.07 -7.62
CA SER A 66 0.21 -10.55 -8.17
C SER A 66 1.41 -11.21 -7.47
N ALA A 67 2.59 -11.19 -8.10
CA ALA A 67 3.81 -11.69 -7.46
C ALA A 67 4.05 -11.00 -6.10
N ALA A 68 3.75 -9.70 -6.04
CA ALA A 68 3.76 -8.89 -4.82
C ALA A 68 2.86 -9.45 -3.71
N GLU A 69 1.60 -9.80 -4.01
CA GLU A 69 0.67 -10.35 -3.04
C GLU A 69 1.13 -11.70 -2.48
N LEU A 70 1.67 -12.56 -3.35
CA LEU A 70 2.17 -13.88 -2.96
C LEU A 70 3.47 -13.80 -2.13
N ALA A 71 4.36 -12.86 -2.47
CA ALA A 71 5.65 -12.70 -1.80
C ALA A 71 5.54 -11.98 -0.45
N THR A 72 4.55 -11.10 -0.29
CA THR A 72 4.40 -10.30 0.93
C THR A 72 3.75 -11.16 2.03
N PRO A 73 4.38 -11.43 3.18
CA PRO A 73 3.75 -12.17 4.25
C PRO A 73 2.76 -11.29 5.04
N SER A 74 1.71 -11.88 5.61
CA SER A 74 0.79 -11.17 6.49
C SER A 74 1.37 -11.10 7.92
N ARG A 75 1.24 -9.94 8.58
CA ARG A 75 1.65 -9.74 9.98
C ARG A 75 0.58 -8.97 10.74
N ALA A 76 0.23 -9.47 11.91
CA ALA A 76 -0.70 -8.80 12.81
C ALA A 76 0.04 -7.75 13.65
N GLN A 77 -0.64 -6.65 13.95
CA GLN A 77 -0.21 -5.69 14.96
C GLN A 77 -0.24 -6.35 16.35
N ALA A 78 0.62 -5.90 17.26
CA ALA A 78 0.72 -6.45 18.62
C ALA A 78 0.12 -5.52 19.68
N ALA A 79 -0.21 -4.29 19.33
CA ALA A 79 -0.92 -3.31 20.14
C ALA A 79 -1.90 -2.52 19.25
N ASP A 80 -2.76 -1.71 19.84
CA ASP A 80 -3.71 -0.85 19.13
C ASP A 80 -3.05 0.28 18.32
N TRP A 81 -1.79 0.61 18.61
CA TRP A 81 -1.07 1.74 17.98
C TRP A 81 -0.02 1.34 16.94
N ASP A 82 0.33 0.06 16.81
CA ASP A 82 1.48 -0.38 16.00
C ASP A 82 1.12 -0.99 14.63
N CYS A 83 -0.08 -0.69 14.11
CA CYS A 83 -0.51 -1.13 12.78
C CYS A 83 0.46 -0.66 11.67
N GLY A 84 0.94 0.59 11.75
CA GLY A 84 1.93 1.11 10.82
C GLY A 84 3.26 0.35 10.85
N LEU A 85 3.71 -0.07 12.05
CA LEU A 85 4.92 -0.89 12.20
C LEU A 85 4.73 -2.30 11.63
N ALA A 86 3.54 -2.88 11.79
CA ALA A 86 3.20 -4.14 11.15
C ALA A 86 3.19 -4.03 9.62
N CYS A 87 2.69 -2.93 9.05
CA CYS A 87 2.80 -2.64 7.62
C CYS A 87 4.27 -2.56 7.17
N VAL A 88 5.11 -1.82 7.89
CA VAL A 88 6.56 -1.74 7.61
C VAL A 88 7.20 -3.12 7.69
N GLN A 89 6.88 -3.92 8.71
CA GLN A 89 7.38 -5.30 8.82
C GLN A 89 7.04 -6.14 7.59
N MET A 90 5.80 -6.07 7.10
CA MET A 90 5.38 -6.80 5.90
C MET A 90 6.17 -6.37 4.66
N VAL A 91 6.40 -5.07 4.49
CA VAL A 91 7.21 -4.50 3.39
C VAL A 91 8.67 -4.99 3.48
N LEU A 92 9.31 -4.88 4.65
CA LEU A 92 10.69 -5.31 4.84
C LEU A 92 10.87 -6.80 4.53
N LEU A 93 9.93 -7.64 4.97
CA LEU A 93 9.94 -9.07 4.66
C LEU A 93 9.74 -9.34 3.16
N ALA A 94 8.87 -8.60 2.49
CA ALA A 94 8.65 -8.73 1.05
C ALA A 94 9.91 -8.37 0.25
N LEU A 95 10.70 -7.41 0.74
CA LEU A 95 11.98 -6.99 0.16
C LEU A 95 13.17 -7.86 0.62
N GLY A 96 12.94 -8.93 1.40
CA GLY A 96 13.97 -9.90 1.76
C GLY A 96 14.79 -9.58 3.01
N VAL A 97 14.39 -8.59 3.83
CA VAL A 97 15.00 -8.34 5.14
C VAL A 97 14.74 -9.54 6.06
N GLY A 98 15.76 -9.98 6.80
CA GLY A 98 15.66 -11.14 7.69
C GLY A 98 14.57 -10.97 8.75
N ALA A 99 13.76 -12.01 8.97
CA ALA A 99 12.61 -11.94 9.88
C ALA A 99 12.97 -11.59 11.34
N THR A 100 14.20 -11.89 11.76
CA THR A 100 14.71 -11.52 13.08
C THR A 100 15.14 -10.05 13.19
N GLU A 101 15.44 -9.40 12.07
CA GLU A 101 15.95 -8.01 12.00
C GLU A 101 14.82 -6.98 11.92
N CYS A 102 13.61 -7.42 11.55
CA CYS A 102 12.42 -6.59 11.38
C CYS A 102 11.26 -7.06 12.27
N THR A 103 11.53 -7.67 13.43
CA THR A 103 10.44 -7.96 14.40
C THR A 103 9.79 -6.67 14.88
N LEU A 104 8.51 -6.70 15.28
CA LEU A 104 7.86 -5.51 15.88
C LEU A 104 8.65 -4.97 17.07
N THR A 105 9.28 -5.83 17.86
CA THR A 105 10.18 -5.42 18.95
C THR A 105 11.37 -4.61 18.44
N GLU A 106 12.02 -5.03 17.35
CA GLU A 106 13.14 -4.30 16.77
C GLU A 106 12.70 -2.97 16.12
N LEU A 107 11.54 -2.97 15.44
CA LEU A 107 10.99 -1.76 14.84
C LEU A 107 10.62 -0.71 15.90
N ARG A 108 9.96 -1.15 17.00
CA ARG A 108 9.59 -0.27 18.12
C ARG A 108 10.80 0.38 18.79
N LYS A 109 11.94 -0.31 18.89
CA LYS A 109 13.19 0.24 19.47
C LYS A 109 13.77 1.39 18.65
N ARG A 110 13.41 1.50 17.38
CA ARG A 110 13.88 2.57 16.48
C ARG A 110 13.04 3.84 16.58
N LEU A 111 11.88 3.78 17.26
CA LEU A 111 11.01 4.92 17.48
C LEU A 111 11.18 5.48 18.90
N THR A 112 10.98 6.78 19.03
CA THR A 112 11.03 7.49 20.33
C THR A 112 9.67 7.61 21.00
N SER A 113 8.59 7.22 20.32
CA SER A 113 7.20 7.36 20.78
C SER A 113 6.33 6.21 20.27
N ASN A 114 5.25 5.91 20.99
CA ASN A 114 4.18 5.02 20.55
C ASN A 114 3.09 5.75 19.74
N SER A 115 3.17 7.08 19.64
CA SER A 115 2.36 7.89 18.72
C SER A 115 3.05 7.88 17.35
N VAL A 116 2.67 6.91 16.51
CA VAL A 116 3.34 6.64 15.22
C VAL A 116 2.66 7.42 14.11
N TRP A 117 3.42 8.29 13.45
CA TRP A 117 2.97 9.09 12.30
C TRP A 117 3.56 8.55 11.00
N THR A 118 2.94 8.90 9.86
CA THR A 118 3.40 8.44 8.54
C THR A 118 4.87 8.81 8.31
N ALA A 119 5.30 10.00 8.73
CA ALA A 119 6.71 10.40 8.68
C ALA A 119 7.64 9.44 9.44
N ASP A 120 7.24 8.91 10.61
CA ASP A 120 8.04 7.93 11.34
C ASP A 120 8.23 6.65 10.53
N LEU A 121 7.17 6.18 9.86
CA LEU A 121 7.21 4.96 9.04
C LEU A 121 8.16 5.11 7.85
N VAL A 122 8.15 6.27 7.20
CA VAL A 122 9.00 6.57 6.04
C VAL A 122 10.47 6.62 6.45
N PHE A 123 10.79 7.32 7.54
CA PHE A 123 12.15 7.36 8.07
C PHE A 123 12.61 6.00 8.59
N LEU A 124 11.69 5.20 9.14
CA LEU A 124 11.97 3.82 9.54
C LEU A 124 12.34 2.97 8.31
N LEU A 125 11.56 3.03 7.22
CA LEU A 125 11.88 2.36 5.95
C LEU A 125 13.25 2.81 5.40
N ALA A 126 13.51 4.12 5.37
CA ALA A 126 14.78 4.68 4.94
C ALA A 126 15.97 4.17 5.79
N SER A 127 15.76 3.92 7.09
CA SER A 127 16.81 3.33 7.95
C SER A 127 17.20 1.90 7.58
N TYR A 128 16.38 1.19 6.79
CA TYR A 128 16.68 -0.10 6.17
C TYR A 128 17.16 0.04 4.71
N GLY A 129 17.44 1.26 4.27
CA GLY A 129 17.82 1.57 2.89
C GLY A 129 16.70 1.35 1.89
N ILE A 130 15.43 1.35 2.34
CA ILE A 130 14.28 1.21 1.44
C ILE A 130 13.95 2.57 0.84
N GLU A 131 14.01 2.64 -0.48
CA GLU A 131 13.53 3.79 -1.25
C GLU A 131 12.00 3.79 -1.27
N CYS A 132 11.39 4.91 -0.90
CA CYS A 132 9.95 5.10 -0.93
C CYS A 132 9.58 6.58 -1.12
N GLU A 133 8.35 6.82 -1.59
CA GLU A 133 7.78 8.15 -1.75
C GLU A 133 6.60 8.35 -0.80
N TYR A 134 6.68 9.37 0.05
CA TYR A 134 5.61 9.78 0.94
C TYR A 134 4.79 10.90 0.31
N LEU A 135 3.54 10.60 -0.02
CA LEU A 135 2.55 11.53 -0.55
C LEU A 135 1.57 11.91 0.54
N THR A 136 1.36 13.21 0.74
CA THR A 136 0.42 13.74 1.74
C THR A 136 -0.18 15.07 1.27
N SER A 137 -1.35 15.43 1.79
CA SER A 137 -1.96 16.74 1.60
C SER A 137 -1.38 17.81 2.55
N GLU A 138 -0.70 17.40 3.64
CA GLU A 138 -0.17 18.28 4.69
C GLU A 138 1.33 18.05 4.95
N LEU A 139 2.15 19.11 4.84
CA LEU A 139 3.61 19.03 5.06
C LEU A 139 3.99 19.42 6.49
N GLY A 140 3.46 18.69 7.47
CA GLY A 140 3.76 18.91 8.87
C GLY A 140 2.64 18.42 9.77
N ALA A 141 2.95 18.29 11.06
CA ALA A 141 1.93 18.10 12.07
C ALA A 141 1.18 19.43 12.27
N GLY A 142 0.03 19.56 11.59
CA GLY A 142 -0.81 20.75 11.64
C GLY A 142 -1.99 20.60 12.59
N ALA A 143 -2.29 21.66 13.36
CA ALA A 143 -3.51 21.76 14.15
C ALA A 143 -4.77 21.65 13.27
N ASP A 144 -4.70 22.13 12.03
CA ASP A 144 -5.84 22.20 11.11
C ASP A 144 -6.46 20.83 10.77
N SER A 145 -5.68 19.76 10.59
CA SER A 145 -6.24 18.42 10.33
C SER A 145 -6.70 17.71 11.61
N ALA A 146 -5.91 17.79 12.69
CA ALA A 146 -6.25 17.23 13.99
C ALA A 146 -7.50 17.88 14.62
N ASP A 147 -7.67 19.19 14.45
CA ASP A 147 -8.86 19.93 14.90
C ASP A 147 -10.10 19.55 14.08
N ARG A 148 -9.95 19.31 12.77
CA ARG A 148 -11.02 18.83 11.89
C ARG A 148 -11.39 17.37 12.12
N ALA A 149 -10.45 16.53 12.57
CA ALA A 149 -10.64 15.10 12.81
C ALA A 149 -11.37 14.77 14.13
N GLY A 150 -11.66 15.77 14.96
CA GLY A 150 -12.28 15.56 16.27
C GLY A 150 -11.26 15.10 17.31
N SER A 151 -10.30 16.00 17.60
CA SER A 151 -9.22 16.06 18.61
C SER A 151 -8.93 14.92 19.61
N ALA A 152 -9.82 13.99 19.98
CA ALA A 152 -9.53 12.99 21.02
C ALA A 152 -8.36 12.07 20.64
N PHE A 153 -8.28 11.63 19.37
CA PHE A 153 -7.21 10.74 18.89
C PHE A 153 -5.81 11.39 18.94
N TYR A 154 -5.72 12.68 18.59
CA TYR A 154 -4.45 13.39 18.54
C TYR A 154 -4.09 14.10 19.87
N SER A 155 -5.08 14.55 20.66
CA SER A 155 -4.91 15.56 21.74
C SER A 155 -3.97 15.23 22.89
N ALA A 156 -3.67 13.96 23.19
CA ALA A 156 -2.90 13.62 24.39
C ALA A 156 -1.42 14.02 24.33
N SER A 157 -0.86 14.18 23.12
CA SER A 157 0.57 14.46 22.89
C SER A 157 0.87 15.40 21.71
N LEU A 158 -0.14 16.14 21.22
CA LEU A 158 -0.05 16.97 20.01
C LEU A 158 1.19 17.86 19.95
N ASP A 159 1.51 18.61 21.02
CA ASP A 159 2.64 19.56 20.97
C ASP A 159 4.00 18.85 20.85
N ALA A 160 4.17 17.74 21.57
CA ALA A 160 5.41 16.95 21.54
C ALA A 160 5.55 16.17 20.23
N ASP A 161 4.45 15.60 19.74
CA ASP A 161 4.40 14.93 18.44
C ASP A 161 4.62 15.93 17.30
N ALA A 162 4.06 17.13 17.40
CA ALA A 162 4.24 18.16 16.38
C ALA A 162 5.69 18.59 16.24
N ALA A 163 6.37 18.88 17.35
CA ALA A 163 7.79 19.24 17.31
C ALA A 163 8.65 18.12 16.68
N ARG A 164 8.40 16.86 17.06
CA ARG A 164 9.12 15.70 16.54
C ARG A 164 8.85 15.47 15.04
N VAL A 165 7.59 15.44 14.63
CA VAL A 165 7.18 15.20 13.25
C VAL A 165 7.67 16.34 12.34
N ASN A 166 7.54 17.59 12.77
CA ASN A 166 8.05 18.73 12.01
C ASN A 166 9.57 18.67 11.82
N ALA A 167 10.31 18.15 12.82
CA ALA A 167 11.74 17.91 12.67
C ALA A 167 12.07 16.82 11.65
N LEU A 168 11.23 15.78 11.50
CA LEU A 168 11.37 14.77 10.44
C LEU A 168 11.17 15.40 9.06
N PHE A 169 10.08 16.16 8.86
CA PHE A 169 9.86 16.88 7.60
C PHE A 169 11.03 17.80 7.24
N ALA A 170 11.59 18.51 8.22
CA ALA A 170 12.70 19.43 7.99
C ALA A 170 14.01 18.73 7.55
N ARG A 171 14.22 17.47 7.95
CA ARG A 171 15.43 16.69 7.62
C ARG A 171 15.27 15.77 6.42
N ALA A 172 14.06 15.65 5.87
CA ALA A 172 13.75 14.66 4.84
C ALA A 172 14.66 14.78 3.62
N GLU A 173 14.87 15.99 3.09
CA GLU A 173 15.73 16.24 1.93
C GLU A 173 17.19 15.87 2.21
N GLU A 174 17.71 16.24 3.39
CA GLU A 174 19.10 15.96 3.78
C GLU A 174 19.37 14.45 3.95
N GLU A 175 18.34 13.68 4.31
CA GLU A 175 18.41 12.23 4.52
C GLU A 175 17.94 11.41 3.32
N GLY A 176 17.67 12.06 2.18
CA GLY A 176 17.24 11.39 0.96
C GLY A 176 15.83 10.79 1.04
N VAL A 177 15.01 11.24 1.98
CA VAL A 177 13.61 10.84 2.12
C VAL A 177 12.73 11.69 1.21
N VAL A 178 12.02 11.07 0.28
CA VAL A 178 11.16 11.77 -0.68
C VAL A 178 9.78 12.00 -0.07
N ILE A 179 9.45 13.26 0.21
CA ILE A 179 8.13 13.69 0.69
C ILE A 179 7.55 14.70 -0.29
N ARG A 180 6.31 14.49 -0.74
CA ARG A 180 5.61 15.41 -1.65
C ARG A 180 4.23 15.79 -1.12
N ARG A 181 3.93 17.09 -1.23
CA ARG A 181 2.59 17.60 -1.01
C ARG A 181 1.72 17.32 -2.23
N GLN A 182 1.14 16.12 -2.28
CA GLN A 182 0.33 15.67 -3.39
C GLN A 182 -0.68 14.64 -2.90
N LYS A 183 -1.94 14.83 -3.30
CA LYS A 183 -2.98 13.82 -3.13
C LYS A 183 -2.94 12.86 -4.31
N LEU A 184 -2.90 11.56 -4.01
CA LEU A 184 -3.02 10.51 -5.02
C LEU A 184 -4.49 10.14 -5.23
N THR A 185 -4.95 10.17 -6.47
CA THR A 185 -6.28 9.67 -6.86
C THR A 185 -6.32 8.15 -6.83
N SER A 186 -7.52 7.56 -6.72
CA SER A 186 -7.65 6.09 -6.74
C SER A 186 -7.09 5.47 -8.02
N ASN A 187 -7.23 6.14 -9.18
CA ASN A 187 -6.68 5.67 -10.45
C ASN A 187 -5.14 5.72 -10.49
N GLU A 188 -4.52 6.76 -9.93
CA GLU A 188 -3.07 6.83 -9.85
C GLU A 188 -2.53 5.76 -8.91
N LEU A 189 -3.16 5.56 -7.75
CA LEU A 189 -2.83 4.47 -6.83
C LEU A 189 -2.96 3.10 -7.50
N TRP A 190 -3.99 2.93 -8.32
CA TRP A 190 -4.21 1.73 -9.12
C TRP A 190 -3.05 1.49 -10.10
N ASN A 191 -2.61 2.53 -10.81
CA ASN A 191 -1.50 2.43 -11.76
C ASN A 191 -0.18 2.10 -11.04
N CYS A 192 0.09 2.68 -9.86
CA CYS A 192 1.29 2.37 -9.08
C CYS A 192 1.36 0.88 -8.70
N LEU A 193 0.24 0.27 -8.31
CA LEU A 193 0.19 -1.16 -7.97
C LEU A 193 0.24 -2.09 -9.19
N ARG A 194 -0.25 -1.64 -10.36
CA ARG A 194 -0.31 -2.46 -11.58
C ARG A 194 0.94 -2.37 -12.44
N ASP A 195 1.35 -1.15 -12.76
CA ASP A 195 2.31 -0.86 -13.82
C ASP A 195 3.71 -0.63 -13.26
N ASP A 196 3.81 -0.09 -12.04
CA ASP A 196 5.09 0.29 -11.41
C ASP A 196 5.61 -0.75 -10.40
N ASP A 197 4.90 -1.88 -10.22
CA ASP A 197 5.22 -2.98 -9.30
C ASP A 197 5.57 -2.48 -7.88
N GLN A 198 4.63 -1.74 -7.29
CA GLN A 198 4.79 -1.13 -5.97
C GLN A 198 3.87 -1.76 -4.92
N LEU A 199 4.26 -1.65 -3.66
CA LEU A 199 3.37 -1.73 -2.51
C LEU A 199 2.95 -0.33 -2.09
N ALA A 200 1.82 -0.21 -1.39
CA ALA A 200 1.42 1.06 -0.78
C ALA A 200 0.97 0.89 0.67
N ILE A 201 1.58 1.63 1.59
CA ILE A 201 1.03 1.80 2.95
C ILE A 201 0.09 3.00 2.91
N VAL A 202 -1.15 2.82 3.35
CA VAL A 202 -2.18 3.85 3.29
C VAL A 202 -2.78 4.08 4.67
N LEU A 203 -2.87 5.34 5.08
CA LEU A 203 -3.63 5.74 6.26
C LEU A 203 -5.11 5.87 5.90
N VAL A 204 -5.96 5.24 6.71
CA VAL A 204 -7.41 5.31 6.57
C VAL A 204 -8.06 5.62 7.91
N ASP A 205 -9.29 6.09 7.87
CA ASP A 205 -10.20 5.94 9.01
C ASP A 205 -10.67 4.48 9.07
N GLY A 206 -10.18 3.73 10.05
CA GLY A 206 -10.45 2.29 10.21
C GLY A 206 -11.94 1.97 10.31
N ARG A 207 -12.75 2.91 10.82
CA ARG A 207 -14.20 2.75 10.96
C ARG A 207 -14.92 2.77 9.62
N MET A 208 -14.31 3.37 8.60
CA MET A 208 -14.86 3.50 7.25
C MET A 208 -14.47 2.35 6.32
N LEU A 209 -13.32 1.71 6.55
CA LEU A 209 -12.75 0.71 5.64
C LEU A 209 -13.69 -0.46 5.32
N TYR A 210 -14.54 -0.84 6.29
CA TYR A 210 -15.51 -1.93 6.17
C TYR A 210 -16.97 -1.49 6.35
N ALA A 211 -17.23 -0.18 6.33
CA ALA A 211 -18.56 0.36 6.54
C ALA A 211 -19.50 0.05 5.37
N ARG A 212 -20.58 -0.68 5.64
CA ARG A 212 -21.57 -1.08 4.62
C ARG A 212 -22.33 0.10 3.99
N SER A 213 -22.37 1.24 4.67
CA SER A 213 -23.13 2.43 4.28
C SER A 213 -22.27 3.53 3.64
N GLY A 214 -20.93 3.36 3.58
CA GLY A 214 -20.01 4.41 3.15
C GLY A 214 -20.02 5.66 4.04
N ARG A 215 -20.60 5.57 5.24
CA ARG A 215 -20.58 6.62 6.26
C ARG A 215 -19.86 6.09 7.49
N PRO A 216 -19.04 6.92 8.16
CA PRO A 216 -18.41 6.52 9.40
C PRO A 216 -19.50 6.20 10.45
N PRO A 217 -19.33 5.12 11.22
CA PRO A 217 -20.04 4.93 12.49
C PRO A 217 -19.92 6.17 13.38
N ALA A 218 -20.84 6.33 14.34
CA ALA A 218 -20.72 7.38 15.34
C ALA A 218 -19.42 7.19 16.16
N GLY A 219 -18.70 8.28 16.41
CA GLY A 219 -17.45 8.29 17.19
C GLY A 219 -16.41 9.26 16.61
N ASP A 220 -15.23 9.24 17.19
CA ASP A 220 -14.07 10.04 16.75
C ASP A 220 -13.20 9.27 15.74
N PHE A 221 -12.42 9.99 14.95
CA PHE A 221 -11.48 9.45 13.97
C PHE A 221 -10.60 8.34 14.57
N GLU A 222 -10.46 7.23 13.84
CA GLU A 222 -9.60 6.10 14.20
C GLU A 222 -8.58 5.88 13.08
N GLY A 223 -7.40 6.48 13.22
CA GLY A 223 -6.33 6.32 12.25
C GLY A 223 -5.84 4.87 12.23
N HIS A 224 -5.83 4.26 11.04
CA HIS A 224 -5.38 2.88 10.84
C HIS A 224 -4.57 2.74 9.56
N TYR A 225 -3.40 2.09 9.64
CA TYR A 225 -2.59 1.80 8.46
C TYR A 225 -2.90 0.42 7.90
N VAL A 226 -3.05 0.35 6.58
CA VAL A 226 -3.19 -0.90 5.83
C VAL A 226 -2.17 -0.97 4.71
N LEU A 227 -1.78 -2.19 4.32
CA LEU A 227 -0.85 -2.41 3.22
C LEU A 227 -1.61 -2.90 1.99
N LEU A 228 -1.57 -2.16 0.89
CA LEU A 228 -2.08 -2.58 -0.41
C LEU A 228 -0.99 -3.42 -1.08
N VAL A 229 -1.37 -4.63 -1.49
CA VAL A 229 -0.47 -5.64 -2.06
C VAL A 229 -0.85 -6.07 -3.48
N GLY A 230 -1.97 -5.59 -3.99
CA GLY A 230 -2.43 -5.91 -5.34
C GLY A 230 -3.83 -5.41 -5.62
N LEU A 231 -4.37 -5.90 -6.73
CA LEU A 231 -5.64 -5.47 -7.30
C LEU A 231 -6.56 -6.65 -7.53
N ASP A 232 -7.86 -6.40 -7.48
CA ASP A 232 -8.90 -7.32 -7.90
C ASP A 232 -9.67 -6.70 -9.07
N ASP A 233 -9.10 -6.87 -10.27
CA ASP A 233 -9.56 -6.22 -11.50
C ASP A 233 -11.03 -6.51 -11.82
N GLY A 234 -11.53 -7.69 -11.45
CA GLY A 234 -12.90 -8.10 -11.70
C GLY A 234 -13.94 -7.41 -10.80
N ASN A 235 -13.53 -6.75 -9.71
CA ASN A 235 -14.45 -6.18 -8.72
C ASN A 235 -14.18 -4.70 -8.42
N ASP A 236 -13.34 -4.03 -9.22
CA ASP A 236 -12.89 -2.64 -8.95
C ASP A 236 -12.45 -2.48 -7.48
N ALA A 237 -11.55 -3.36 -7.04
CA ALA A 237 -11.15 -3.47 -5.66
C ALA A 237 -9.63 -3.61 -5.47
N PHE A 238 -9.17 -3.20 -4.29
CA PHE A 238 -7.80 -3.37 -3.84
C PHE A 238 -7.69 -4.60 -2.96
N ARG A 239 -6.54 -5.26 -3.06
CA ARG A 239 -6.15 -6.36 -2.20
C ARG A 239 -5.23 -5.82 -1.11
N ILE A 240 -5.65 -5.96 0.14
CA ILE A 240 -4.97 -5.39 1.30
C ILE A 240 -4.60 -6.44 2.35
N LYS A 241 -3.50 -6.20 3.06
CA LYS A 241 -3.17 -6.84 4.32
C LYS A 241 -3.46 -5.85 5.43
N ASP A 242 -4.37 -6.24 6.31
CA ASP A 242 -4.82 -5.44 7.44
C ASP A 242 -4.19 -5.98 8.73
N PRO A 243 -3.26 -5.23 9.37
CA PRO A 243 -2.63 -5.64 10.62
C PRO A 243 -3.58 -5.90 11.79
N ALA A 244 -4.76 -5.27 11.80
CA ALA A 244 -5.76 -5.45 12.86
C ALA A 244 -6.49 -6.79 12.73
N ARG A 245 -6.34 -7.48 11.60
CA ARG A 245 -6.99 -8.75 11.33
C ARG A 245 -5.98 -9.88 11.50
N SER A 246 -6.30 -10.81 12.37
CA SER A 246 -5.48 -12.00 12.65
C SER A 246 -5.45 -13.02 11.51
N CYS A 247 -6.08 -12.75 10.36
CA CYS A 247 -6.10 -13.69 9.25
C CYS A 247 -4.83 -13.54 8.40
N GLU A 248 -4.18 -14.66 8.08
CA GLU A 248 -3.06 -14.70 7.13
C GLU A 248 -3.46 -14.27 5.70
N ARG A 249 -4.75 -14.04 5.45
CA ARG A 249 -5.33 -13.82 4.12
C ARG A 249 -5.40 -12.35 3.77
N THR A 250 -5.09 -12.06 2.52
CA THR A 250 -5.42 -10.80 1.87
C THR A 250 -6.93 -10.56 1.92
N THR A 251 -7.32 -9.33 2.25
CA THR A 251 -8.70 -8.85 2.21
C THR A 251 -8.93 -8.07 0.93
N VAL A 252 -10.09 -8.23 0.31
CA VAL A 252 -10.50 -7.43 -0.85
C VAL A 252 -11.38 -6.28 -0.35
N VAL A 253 -11.05 -5.05 -0.75
CA VAL A 253 -11.77 -3.83 -0.40
C VAL A 253 -12.09 -3.05 -1.67
N ALA A 254 -13.37 -2.76 -1.91
CA ALA A 254 -13.79 -1.98 -3.07
C ALA A 254 -13.09 -0.61 -3.12
N ALA A 255 -12.67 -0.18 -4.32
CA ALA A 255 -11.94 1.07 -4.51
C ALA A 255 -12.66 2.27 -3.90
N LYS A 256 -13.99 2.33 -4.06
CA LYS A 256 -14.83 3.37 -3.47
C LYS A 256 -14.81 3.39 -1.94
N LEU A 257 -14.75 2.23 -1.28
CA LEU A 257 -14.69 2.15 0.17
C LEU A 257 -13.32 2.61 0.68
N LEU A 258 -12.26 2.15 0.03
CA LEU A 258 -10.90 2.59 0.34
C LEU A 258 -10.78 4.12 0.16
N GLU A 259 -11.25 4.66 -0.96
CA GLU A 259 -11.23 6.09 -1.26
C GLU A 259 -11.99 6.89 -0.19
N SER A 260 -13.17 6.42 0.20
CA SER A 260 -13.98 7.07 1.24
C SER A 260 -13.27 7.05 2.60
N ALA A 261 -12.54 5.97 2.91
CA ALA A 261 -11.82 5.82 4.18
C ALA A 261 -10.50 6.59 4.23
N ARG A 262 -9.78 6.72 3.10
CA ARG A 262 -8.50 7.44 3.02
C ARG A 262 -8.61 8.95 2.82
N SER A 263 -9.79 9.44 2.45
CA SER A 263 -10.05 10.88 2.19
C SER A 263 -10.73 11.60 3.39
N VAL A 264 -10.80 10.96 4.56
CA VAL A 264 -11.40 11.55 5.78
C VAL A 264 -10.46 12.57 6.40
N PRO A 265 -10.92 13.72 6.91
CA PRO A 265 -10.07 14.62 7.69
C PRO A 265 -9.33 13.89 8.81
N GLY A 266 -8.01 14.06 8.89
CA GLY A 266 -7.13 13.37 9.82
C GLY A 266 -6.29 12.26 9.18
N THR A 267 -6.66 11.73 8.01
CA THR A 267 -5.77 10.83 7.25
C THR A 267 -4.71 11.58 6.46
N ASP A 268 -4.93 12.88 6.25
CA ASP A 268 -4.12 13.78 5.43
C ASP A 268 -3.81 13.25 4.03
N ASP A 269 -4.66 12.33 3.53
CA ASP A 269 -4.49 11.60 2.26
C ASP A 269 -3.20 10.76 2.17
N ASP A 270 -2.59 10.45 3.32
CA ASP A 270 -1.27 9.85 3.45
C ASP A 270 -1.14 8.52 2.69
N VAL A 271 -0.10 8.43 1.86
CA VAL A 271 0.32 7.22 1.14
C VAL A 271 1.83 7.14 1.15
N ILE A 272 2.36 5.96 1.46
CA ILE A 272 3.76 5.63 1.21
C ILE A 272 3.79 4.65 0.04
N LEU A 273 4.41 5.04 -1.07
CA LEU A 273 4.63 4.20 -2.23
C LEU A 273 6.01 3.55 -2.14
N ILE A 274 6.08 2.22 -2.26
CA ILE A 274 7.32 1.44 -2.11
C ILE A 274 7.53 0.58 -3.37
N PRO A 275 8.52 0.90 -4.23
CA PRO A 275 8.92 0.04 -5.34
C PRO A 275 9.37 -1.34 -4.85
N LEU A 276 8.98 -2.42 -5.53
CA LEU A 276 9.45 -3.77 -5.16
C LEU A 276 10.80 -4.15 -5.76
N SER A 277 11.18 -3.49 -6.87
CA SER A 277 12.45 -3.72 -7.55
C SER A 277 13.60 -2.96 -6.89
N GLN A 278 13.93 -3.34 -5.65
CA GLN A 278 15.04 -2.77 -4.88
C GLN A 278 15.70 -3.84 -3.97
N GLU A 279 16.99 -3.68 -3.67
CA GLU A 279 17.67 -4.50 -2.68
C GLU A 279 17.81 -3.72 -1.36
N PRO A 280 17.35 -4.27 -0.21
CA PRO A 280 17.52 -3.59 1.07
C PRO A 280 18.99 -3.48 1.44
N SER A 281 19.36 -2.35 2.04
CA SER A 281 20.68 -2.20 2.66
C SER A 281 20.65 -2.73 4.10
N PRO A 282 21.79 -3.14 4.69
CA PRO A 282 21.86 -3.44 6.11
C PRO A 282 21.33 -2.25 6.93
N PRO A 283 20.59 -2.47 8.03
CA PRO A 283 20.00 -1.39 8.77
C PRO A 283 21.05 -0.38 9.26
N GLY A 284 20.85 0.90 8.93
CA GLY A 284 21.64 2.02 9.40
C GLY A 284 21.46 2.27 10.90
N ARG A 285 22.18 3.28 11.44
CA ARG A 285 22.01 3.75 12.83
C ARG A 285 20.55 4.10 13.10
N ALA A 286 20.10 3.91 14.35
CA ALA A 286 18.79 4.34 14.81
C ALA A 286 18.57 5.84 14.53
N LEU A 287 17.31 6.28 14.47
CA LEU A 287 16.93 7.69 14.33
C LEU A 287 17.33 8.44 15.62
N ASP A 288 18.63 8.65 15.80
CA ASP A 288 19.18 9.37 16.95
C ASP A 288 18.89 10.86 16.78
N SER A 289 18.34 11.44 17.85
CA SER A 289 18.06 12.85 18.01
C SER A 289 19.35 13.68 17.99
N GLY A 290 19.42 14.60 17.02
CA GLY A 290 20.25 15.82 17.04
C GLY A 290 21.53 15.80 17.88
N GLY A 291 22.55 15.08 17.42
CA GLY A 291 23.91 15.23 17.92
C GLY A 291 24.67 16.28 17.13
N CYS A 292 24.63 17.54 17.58
CA CYS A 292 25.44 18.64 17.05
C CYS A 292 26.93 18.25 17.08
N THR A 293 27.52 17.97 15.91
CA THR A 293 28.96 17.79 15.79
C THR A 293 29.61 19.15 15.66
N CYS A 294 29.93 19.76 16.81
CA CYS A 294 30.83 20.91 16.83
C CYS A 294 32.22 20.47 16.36
N GLY A 295 32.57 20.84 15.13
CA GLY A 295 33.90 20.62 14.57
C GLY A 295 34.95 21.43 15.32
N THR A 296 35.67 20.81 16.26
CA THR A 296 36.94 21.36 16.75
C THR A 296 38.05 21.04 15.76
N GLY A 297 38.12 21.80 14.67
CA GLY A 297 39.27 21.82 13.77
C GLY A 297 40.43 22.59 14.39
N ARG A 298 41.24 21.93 15.23
CA ARG A 298 42.62 22.40 15.49
C ARG A 298 43.51 21.93 14.34
N GLY A 299 43.65 22.77 13.32
CA GLY A 299 44.65 22.62 12.26
C GLY A 299 45.74 23.67 12.43
N ALA A 300 46.83 23.32 13.11
CA ALA A 300 48.07 24.08 13.08
C ALA A 300 48.94 23.55 11.93
N CYS A 301 49.21 24.38 10.91
CA CYS A 301 50.49 24.36 10.17
C CYS A 301 50.61 25.54 9.17
N LYS A 302 51.64 26.37 9.42
CA LYS A 302 52.57 27.01 8.47
C LYS A 302 51.99 27.95 7.39
N GLN A 303 52.19 29.26 7.56
CA GLN A 303 53.38 30.00 7.10
C GLN A 303 53.56 31.26 7.95
#